data_AF-A0A1X7KPX0-F1
#
_entry.id   AF-A0A1X7KPX0-F1
#
_cell.length_a   1.000
_cell.length_b   1.000
_cell.length_c   1.000
_cell.angle_alpha   90.00
_cell.angle_beta   90.00
_cell.angle_gamma   90.00
#
_symmetry.space_group_name_H-M   'P 1'
#
loop_
_entity.id
_entity.type
_entity.pdbx_description
1 polymer ?
#
loop_
_entity_poly.entity_id
_entity_poly.type
_entity_poly.pdbx_seq_one_letter_code
_entity_poly.pdbx_strand_id
1 'polypeptide(L)'
;MIMDWHHIRRLFIKDERHHRQLMRTLVLALASIILFIGLPHPGTAFGKGSQGADVFVIQGMLKSLGSYSGEINGHYDQLTASGVMHFQKTHGLPATGVVDNRTFKSIHYAYVKHKFPAHRRWNGGGKSISGNEEEQALRDRSY
;
A
#
# COMPACT_ATOMS: atom_id res chain seq x y z
N MET A 1 -69.63 33.96 -0.65
CA MET A 1 -69.30 32.59 -1.11
C MET A 1 -67.78 32.45 -1.01
N ILE A 2 -67.32 32.10 0.19
CA ILE A 2 -65.91 32.16 0.60
C ILE A 2 -65.24 30.86 0.15
N MET A 3 -64.22 30.97 -0.70
CA MET A 3 -63.53 29.81 -1.25
C MET A 3 -62.75 29.12 -0.13
N ASP A 4 -63.18 27.91 0.22
CA ASP A 4 -62.62 27.07 1.29
C ASP A 4 -61.12 26.82 1.05
N TRP A 5 -60.31 27.40 1.94
CA TRP A 5 -58.84 27.34 1.91
C TRP A 5 -58.29 25.91 2.16
N HIS A 6 -59.14 24.94 2.52
CA HIS A 6 -58.74 23.53 2.68
C HIS A 6 -58.56 22.77 1.37
N HIS A 7 -59.04 23.28 0.22
CA HIS A 7 -58.87 22.59 -1.07
C HIS A 7 -57.51 22.88 -1.74
N ILE A 8 -56.92 24.06 -1.53
CA ILE A 8 -55.69 24.48 -2.22
C ILE A 8 -54.43 23.84 -1.62
N ARG A 9 -54.45 23.46 -0.32
CA ARG A 9 -53.30 22.82 0.34
C ARG A 9 -52.98 21.40 -0.16
N ARG A 10 -53.85 20.79 -0.98
CA ARG A 10 -53.62 19.44 -1.51
C ARG A 10 -52.85 19.38 -2.83
N LEU A 11 -52.50 20.53 -3.43
CA LEU A 11 -51.75 20.56 -4.70
C LEU A 11 -50.26 20.90 -4.55
N PHE A 12 -49.76 21.18 -3.33
CA PHE A 12 -48.36 21.57 -3.12
C PHE A 12 -47.55 20.61 -2.23
N ILE A 13 -47.96 19.34 -2.15
CA ILE A 13 -47.23 18.29 -1.41
C ILE A 13 -47.24 17.00 -2.25
N LYS A 14 -46.68 17.06 -3.46
CA LYS A 14 -46.45 15.84 -4.23
C LYS A 14 -45.26 15.94 -5.19
N ASP A 15 -44.15 16.56 -4.78
CA ASP A 15 -42.87 16.25 -5.47
C ASP A 15 -41.61 16.25 -4.59
N GLU A 16 -41.74 16.01 -3.30
CA GLU A 16 -40.57 15.86 -2.41
C GLU A 16 -39.91 14.46 -2.51
N ARG A 17 -40.59 13.50 -3.17
CA ARG A 17 -40.10 12.10 -3.25
C ARG A 17 -39.16 11.86 -4.42
N HIS A 18 -39.37 12.51 -5.56
CA HIS A 18 -38.49 12.35 -6.72
C HIS A 18 -37.18 13.12 -6.54
N HIS A 19 -37.18 14.30 -5.89
CA HIS A 19 -35.93 15.02 -5.58
C HIS A 19 -34.98 14.23 -4.66
N ARG A 20 -35.51 13.49 -3.68
CA ARG A 20 -34.68 12.63 -2.80
C ARG A 20 -34.14 11.39 -3.50
N GLN A 21 -34.86 10.85 -4.49
CA GLN A 21 -34.41 9.71 -5.28
C GLN A 21 -33.38 10.14 -6.34
N LEU A 22 -33.58 11.29 -6.97
CA LEU A 22 -32.65 11.88 -7.93
C LEU A 22 -31.31 12.23 -7.30
N MET A 23 -31.31 12.86 -6.12
CA MET A 23 -30.07 13.15 -5.36
C MET A 23 -29.33 11.87 -4.94
N ARG A 24 -30.06 10.80 -4.58
CA ARG A 24 -29.46 9.50 -4.26
C ARG A 24 -28.81 8.84 -5.48
N THR A 25 -29.46 8.86 -6.63
CA THR A 25 -28.91 8.29 -7.86
C THR A 25 -27.73 9.11 -8.40
N LEU A 26 -27.77 10.44 -8.27
CA LEU A 26 -26.66 11.31 -8.70
C LEU A 26 -25.44 11.19 -7.77
N VAL A 27 -25.63 11.05 -6.46
CA VAL A 27 -24.54 10.77 -5.51
C VAL A 27 -23.90 9.40 -5.77
N LEU A 28 -24.71 8.38 -6.09
CA LEU A 28 -24.19 7.06 -6.45
C LEU A 28 -23.47 7.05 -7.80
N ALA A 29 -23.96 7.79 -8.81
CA ALA A 29 -23.32 7.90 -10.12
C ALA A 29 -22.03 8.74 -10.09
N LEU A 30 -21.95 9.78 -9.25
CA LEU A 30 -20.72 10.55 -9.05
C LEU A 30 -19.71 9.77 -8.20
N ALA A 31 -20.16 9.00 -7.20
CA ALA A 31 -19.31 8.11 -6.43
C ALA A 31 -18.69 6.99 -7.29
N SER A 32 -19.41 6.46 -8.29
CA SER A 32 -18.86 5.46 -9.22
C SER A 32 -17.86 6.05 -10.21
N ILE A 33 -18.05 7.30 -10.65
CA ILE A 33 -17.06 8.01 -11.49
C ILE A 33 -15.78 8.33 -10.70
N ILE A 34 -15.89 8.72 -9.44
CA ILE A 34 -14.75 8.93 -8.53
C ILE A 34 -14.05 7.59 -8.19
N LEU A 35 -14.80 6.48 -8.15
CA LEU A 35 -14.24 5.12 -8.00
C LEU A 35 -13.48 4.65 -9.27
N PHE A 36 -13.77 5.23 -10.44
CA PHE A 36 -13.12 4.88 -11.71
C PHE A 36 -11.87 5.74 -12.01
N ILE A 37 -11.73 6.93 -11.43
CA ILE A 37 -10.56 7.83 -11.62
C ILE A 37 -9.35 7.40 -10.76
N GLY A 38 -9.51 6.43 -9.86
CA GLY A 38 -8.45 5.91 -8.98
C GLY A 38 -7.68 4.69 -9.49
N LEU A 39 -7.75 4.35 -10.78
CA LEU A 39 -7.08 3.15 -11.29
C LEU A 39 -5.55 3.29 -11.18
N PRO A 40 -4.86 2.46 -10.38
CA PRO A 40 -3.41 2.40 -10.42
C PRO A 40 -2.99 2.02 -11.84
N HIS A 41 -2.17 2.87 -12.47
CA HIS A 41 -1.51 2.57 -13.73
C HIS A 41 -0.78 1.23 -13.57
N PRO A 42 -0.93 0.27 -14.50
CA PRO A 42 -0.22 -1.01 -14.43
C PRO A 42 1.28 -0.78 -14.66
N GLY A 43 2.00 -0.40 -13.61
CA GLY A 43 3.40 -0.72 -13.45
C GLY A 43 3.47 -2.04 -12.71
N THR A 44 3.96 -3.10 -13.38
CA THR A 44 4.31 -4.43 -12.83
C THR A 44 3.57 -4.77 -11.53
N ALA A 45 2.24 -4.90 -11.60
CA ALA A 45 1.42 -5.21 -10.45
C ALA A 45 1.36 -6.74 -10.31
N PHE A 46 1.90 -7.28 -9.23
CA PHE A 46 1.82 -8.71 -8.95
C PHE A 46 0.48 -8.99 -8.27
N GLY A 47 -0.44 -9.58 -9.03
CA GLY A 47 -1.77 -9.97 -8.57
C GLY A 47 -1.91 -11.49 -8.41
N LYS A 48 -3.08 -11.92 -7.92
CA LYS A 48 -3.43 -13.34 -7.78
C LYS A 48 -3.13 -14.12 -9.07
N GLY A 49 -2.34 -15.18 -8.95
CA GLY A 49 -1.89 -16.01 -10.09
C GLY A 49 -0.49 -15.68 -10.63
N SER A 50 0.13 -14.57 -10.20
CA SER A 50 1.53 -14.24 -10.55
C SER A 50 2.49 -15.24 -9.93
N GLN A 51 3.60 -15.54 -10.62
CA GLN A 51 4.60 -16.50 -10.16
C GLN A 51 6.00 -16.03 -10.52
N GLY A 52 7.00 -16.38 -9.69
CA GLY A 52 8.40 -16.14 -10.00
C GLY A 52 9.23 -15.59 -8.82
N ALA A 53 10.48 -15.23 -9.11
CA ALA A 53 11.44 -14.74 -8.12
C ALA A 53 10.94 -13.51 -7.36
N ASP A 54 10.22 -12.61 -8.02
CA ASP A 54 9.68 -11.40 -7.38
C ASP A 54 8.64 -11.74 -6.31
N VAL A 55 7.76 -12.71 -6.59
CA VAL A 55 6.75 -13.17 -5.63
C VAL A 55 7.42 -13.85 -4.44
N PHE A 56 8.48 -14.63 -4.69
CA PHE A 56 9.26 -15.28 -3.63
C PHE A 56 9.89 -14.24 -2.69
N VAL A 57 10.47 -13.18 -3.25
CA VAL A 57 11.05 -12.07 -2.48
C VAL A 57 9.98 -11.33 -1.67
N ILE A 58 8.82 -11.03 -2.29
CA ILE A 58 7.68 -10.39 -1.61
C ILE A 58 7.19 -11.23 -0.44
N GLN A 59 6.97 -12.53 -0.64
CA GLN A 59 6.55 -13.46 0.42
C GLN A 59 7.55 -13.48 1.57
N GLY A 60 8.85 -13.50 1.27
CA GLY A 60 9.91 -13.43 2.29
C GLY A 60 9.88 -12.13 3.10
N MET A 61 9.73 -10.99 2.44
CA MET A 61 9.63 -9.69 3.13
C MET A 61 8.37 -9.62 4.00
N LEU A 62 7.21 -10.02 3.49
CA LEU A 62 5.95 -10.03 4.24
C LEU A 62 6.01 -10.98 5.45
N LYS A 63 6.68 -12.13 5.30
CA LYS A 63 6.88 -13.08 6.40
C LYS A 63 7.78 -12.49 7.49
N SER A 64 8.88 -11.84 7.10
CA SER A 64 9.74 -11.13 8.05
C SER A 64 9.02 -10.00 8.77
N LEU A 65 8.04 -9.37 8.12
CA LEU A 65 7.22 -8.30 8.70
C LEU A 65 6.02 -8.84 9.50
N GLY A 66 5.87 -10.16 9.65
CA GLY A 66 4.75 -10.78 10.37
C GLY A 66 3.40 -10.65 9.67
N SER A 67 3.37 -10.18 8.42
CA SER A 67 2.15 -9.98 7.63
C SER A 67 1.76 -11.22 6.81
N TYR A 68 2.63 -12.23 6.72
CA TYR A 68 2.38 -13.46 5.96
C TYR A 68 2.89 -14.69 6.71
N SER A 69 2.04 -15.71 6.86
CA SER A 69 2.37 -16.95 7.59
C SER A 69 2.59 -18.17 6.68
N GLY A 70 2.31 -18.04 5.38
CA GLY A 70 2.41 -19.13 4.43
C GLY A 70 3.84 -19.53 4.04
N GLU A 71 3.93 -20.48 3.13
CA GLU A 71 5.19 -20.91 2.53
C GLU A 71 5.70 -19.86 1.53
N ILE A 72 7.03 -19.75 1.43
CA ILE A 72 7.68 -18.91 0.42
C ILE A 72 7.96 -19.82 -0.77
N ASN A 73 7.04 -19.84 -1.72
CA ASN A 73 7.07 -20.75 -2.87
C ASN A 73 7.09 -19.99 -4.21
N GLY A 74 7.02 -18.66 -4.18
CA GLY A 74 6.97 -17.83 -5.39
C GLY A 74 5.64 -17.89 -6.14
N HIS A 75 4.58 -18.45 -5.55
CA HIS A 75 3.23 -18.47 -6.11
C HIS A 75 2.32 -17.48 -5.39
N TYR A 76 1.74 -16.54 -6.15
CA TYR A 76 0.85 -15.53 -5.59
C TYR A 76 -0.57 -16.08 -5.45
N ASP A 77 -0.83 -16.73 -4.33
CA ASP A 77 -2.09 -17.37 -3.98
C ASP A 77 -3.00 -16.49 -3.09
N GLN A 78 -4.11 -17.06 -2.61
CA GLN A 78 -5.04 -16.35 -1.73
C GLN A 78 -4.40 -16.01 -0.38
N LEU A 79 -3.48 -16.84 0.11
CA LEU A 79 -2.80 -16.59 1.38
C LEU A 79 -1.82 -15.42 1.25
N THR A 80 -1.10 -15.35 0.13
CA THR A 80 -0.21 -14.23 -0.23
C THR A 80 -1.01 -12.95 -0.40
N ALA A 81 -2.13 -13.00 -1.14
CA ALA A 81 -3.04 -11.86 -1.28
C ALA A 81 -3.56 -11.37 0.08
N SER A 82 -3.89 -12.29 0.99
CA SER A 82 -4.36 -11.98 2.34
C SER A 82 -3.27 -11.30 3.19
N GLY A 83 -2.03 -11.77 3.08
CA GLY A 83 -0.90 -11.14 3.74
C GLY A 83 -0.59 -9.73 3.21
N VAL A 84 -0.72 -9.54 1.89
CA VAL A 84 -0.58 -8.22 1.26
C VAL A 84 -1.70 -7.28 1.72
N MET A 85 -2.96 -7.73 1.76
CA MET A 85 -4.06 -6.93 2.30
C MET A 85 -3.82 -6.54 3.76
N HIS A 86 -3.32 -7.46 4.58
CA HIS A 86 -3.00 -7.18 5.97
C HIS A 86 -1.90 -6.11 6.09
N PHE A 87 -0.82 -6.26 5.33
CA PHE A 87 0.25 -5.28 5.25
C PHE A 87 -0.27 -3.90 4.79
N GLN A 88 -1.08 -3.87 3.73
CA GLN A 88 -1.66 -2.64 3.20
C GLN A 88 -2.51 -1.93 4.25
N LYS A 89 -3.40 -2.66 4.95
CA LYS A 89 -4.24 -2.10 6.03
C LYS A 89 -3.40 -1.50 7.16
N THR A 90 -2.38 -2.21 7.62
CA THR A 90 -1.53 -1.77 8.73
C THR A 90 -0.65 -0.57 8.36
N HIS A 91 -0.34 -0.39 7.08
CA HIS A 91 0.51 0.70 6.57
C HIS A 91 -0.27 1.83 5.88
N GLY A 92 -1.60 1.88 6.07
CA GLY A 92 -2.45 2.96 5.54
C GLY A 92 -2.57 2.99 4.00
N LEU A 93 -2.36 1.85 3.34
CA LEU A 93 -2.53 1.67 1.91
C LEU A 93 -3.93 1.08 1.60
N PRO A 94 -4.46 1.32 0.38
CA PRO A 94 -5.65 0.61 -0.08
C PRO A 94 -5.45 -0.90 -0.02
N ALA A 95 -6.35 -1.62 0.67
CA ALA A 95 -6.26 -3.05 0.91
C ALA A 95 -6.74 -3.87 -0.31
N THR A 96 -6.05 -3.70 -1.44
CA THR A 96 -6.40 -4.34 -2.71
C THR A 96 -5.96 -5.79 -2.80
N GLY A 97 -4.99 -6.21 -1.98
CA GLY A 97 -4.37 -7.53 -2.07
C GLY A 97 -3.51 -7.73 -3.32
N VAL A 98 -3.19 -6.63 -4.00
CA VAL A 98 -2.32 -6.58 -5.19
C VAL A 98 -1.08 -5.79 -4.82
N VAL A 99 0.10 -6.31 -5.18
CA VAL A 99 1.36 -5.58 -4.99
C VAL A 99 1.62 -4.71 -6.21
N ASP A 100 1.18 -3.46 -6.14
CA ASP A 100 1.59 -2.40 -7.07
C ASP A 100 2.95 -1.80 -6.65
N ASN A 101 3.51 -0.91 -7.49
CA ASN A 101 4.80 -0.26 -7.20
C ASN A 101 4.81 0.49 -5.87
N ARG A 102 3.68 1.10 -5.47
CA ARG A 102 3.57 1.81 -4.19
C ARG A 102 3.61 0.84 -3.01
N THR A 103 2.85 -0.26 -3.10
CA THR A 103 2.82 -1.33 -2.10
C THR A 103 4.20 -1.97 -2.00
N PHE A 104 4.84 -2.30 -3.12
CA PHE A 104 6.18 -2.87 -3.15
C PHE A 104 7.21 -1.97 -2.45
N LYS A 105 7.24 -0.68 -2.79
CA LYS A 105 8.14 0.29 -2.12
C LYS A 105 7.90 0.36 -0.62
N SER A 106 6.63 0.32 -0.19
CA SER A 106 6.26 0.32 1.22
C SER A 106 6.74 -0.96 1.93
N ILE A 107 6.50 -2.14 1.33
CA ILE A 107 6.99 -3.43 1.86
C ILE A 107 8.51 -3.40 2.00
N HIS A 108 9.21 -2.98 0.94
CA HIS A 108 10.67 -2.92 0.93
C HIS A 108 11.22 -1.95 2.00
N TYR A 109 10.64 -0.75 2.11
CA TYR A 109 11.03 0.21 3.14
C TYR A 109 10.81 -0.34 4.55
N ALA A 110 9.64 -0.93 4.82
CA ALA A 110 9.32 -1.55 6.10
C ALA A 110 10.29 -2.69 6.42
N TYR A 111 10.60 -3.54 5.43
CA TYR A 111 11.55 -4.64 5.55
C TYR A 111 12.96 -4.15 5.90
N VAL A 112 13.50 -3.19 5.15
CA VAL A 112 14.83 -2.63 5.41
C VAL A 112 14.89 -2.00 6.80
N LYS A 113 13.86 -1.22 7.18
CA LYS A 113 13.77 -0.62 8.51
C LYS A 113 13.72 -1.66 9.63
N HIS A 114 13.02 -2.78 9.41
CA HIS A 114 12.91 -3.88 10.37
C HIS A 114 14.23 -4.64 10.51
N LYS A 115 14.92 -4.93 9.40
CA LYS A 115 16.17 -5.70 9.38
C LYS A 115 17.39 -4.89 9.80
N PHE A 116 17.38 -3.59 9.57
CA PHE A 116 18.46 -2.67 9.91
C PHE A 116 17.91 -1.53 10.77
N PRO A 117 17.55 -1.79 12.04
CA PRO A 117 17.15 -0.72 12.94
C PRO A 117 18.30 0.28 13.03
N ALA A 118 18.03 1.58 13.02
CA ALA A 118 19.08 2.60 13.09
C ALA A 118 19.76 2.57 14.48
N HIS A 119 20.78 1.72 14.63
CA HIS A 119 21.60 1.62 15.84
C HIS A 119 23.08 1.75 15.47
N ARG A 120 23.49 2.94 15.04
CA ARG A 120 24.73 3.56 15.52
C ARG A 120 24.53 5.07 15.53
N ARG A 121 24.52 5.65 16.74
CA ARG A 121 25.05 7.01 16.90
C ARG A 121 26.46 6.95 16.31
N TRP A 122 26.62 7.50 15.12
CA TRP A 122 27.94 7.77 14.57
C TRP A 122 28.57 8.86 15.44
N ASN A 123 29.30 8.44 16.47
CA ASN A 123 30.24 9.26 17.19
C ASN A 123 31.62 8.64 16.98
N GLY A 124 32.19 8.87 15.80
CA GLY A 124 33.54 8.41 15.48
C GLY A 124 33.70 8.07 14.02
N GLY A 125 34.57 8.81 13.32
CA GLY A 125 35.25 8.24 12.17
C GLY A 125 35.27 9.06 10.89
N GLY A 126 35.26 10.40 10.96
CA GLY A 126 35.97 11.16 9.92
C GLY A 126 37.47 10.93 10.06
N LYS A 127 37.95 9.74 9.69
CA LYS A 127 39.37 9.44 9.47
C LYS A 127 39.47 8.52 8.26
N SER A 128 39.48 9.16 7.10
CA SER A 128 40.19 8.67 5.93
C SER A 128 41.66 8.41 6.33
N ILE A 129 42.02 7.14 6.46
CA ILE A 129 43.39 6.62 6.36
C ILE A 129 43.31 5.74 5.11
N SER A 130 43.60 6.24 3.90
CA SER A 130 44.89 6.70 3.38
C SER A 130 45.99 5.64 3.54
N GLY A 131 46.03 4.69 2.60
CA GLY A 131 47.20 4.42 1.75
C GLY A 131 48.55 4.06 2.37
N ASN A 132 48.66 3.71 3.66
CA ASN A 132 49.98 3.58 4.29
C ASN A 132 50.14 2.33 5.21
N GLU A 133 49.13 1.47 5.33
CA GLU A 133 49.22 0.28 6.22
C GLU A 133 49.81 -0.96 5.52
N GLU A 134 49.85 -1.00 4.18
CA GLU A 134 50.60 -2.04 3.45
C GLU A 134 52.13 -1.88 3.57
N GLU A 135 52.62 -0.65 3.79
CA GLU A 135 54.08 -0.39 3.88
C GLU A 135 54.67 -0.81 5.23
N GLN A 136 53.84 -0.95 6.27
CA GLN A 136 54.28 -1.50 7.57
C GLN A 136 54.30 -3.03 7.60
N ALA A 137 53.48 -3.70 6.79
CA ALA A 137 53.50 -5.17 6.66
C ALA A 137 54.74 -5.68 5.89
N LEU A 138 55.34 -4.85 5.02
CA LEU A 138 56.56 -5.20 4.30
C LEU A 138 57.85 -4.94 5.10
N ARG A 139 57.78 -4.12 6.16
CA ARG A 139 58.94 -3.82 7.02
C ARG A 139 59.20 -4.92 8.06
N ASP A 140 58.16 -5.60 8.50
CA ASP A 140 58.24 -6.71 9.48
C ASP A 140 58.66 -8.06 8.85
N ARG A 141 58.80 -8.13 7.52
CA ARG A 141 59.23 -9.35 6.80
C ARG A 141 60.70 -9.34 6.40
N SER A 142 61.47 -8.32 6.80
CA SER A 142 62.88 -8.17 6.42
C SER A 142 63.85 -8.06 7.60
N TYR A 143 63.49 -8.56 8.79
CA TYR A 143 64.44 -8.85 9.87
C TYR A 143 64.16 -10.21 10.50
#